data_AF-A0A418E2X4-F1
#
_entry.id   AF-A0A418E2X4-F1
#
_cell.length_a   1.000
_cell.length_b   1.000
_cell.length_c   1.000
_cell.angle_alpha   90.00
_cell.angle_beta   90.00
_cell.angle_gamma   90.00
#
_symmetry.space_group_name_H-M   'P 1'
#
loop_
_entity.id
_entity.type
_entity.pdbx_description
1 polymer ?
#
loop_
_entity_poly.entity_id
_entity_poly.type
_entity_poly.pdbx_seq_one_letter_code
_entity_poly.pdbx_strand_id
1 'polypeptide(L)'
;MWRAVGATYGIVTSFRQKSVKFIDMQRPSTEAVAAFEKRLNLMHEDSPLMAREGGERGRFCYDKPTKALWVTAIDGQWVLVTRVQVASRTIRTAAEFADGQRLRSGQLFHFDQPNDHDN
;
A
#
# COMPACT_ATOMS: atom_id res chain seq x y z
N MET A 1 -13.75 -15.40 0.74
CA MET A 1 -12.83 -15.80 1.83
C MET A 1 -11.48 -16.05 1.19
N TRP A 2 -10.48 -15.19 1.40
CA TRP A 2 -9.16 -15.36 0.77
C TRP A 2 -8.28 -16.19 1.68
N ARG A 3 -7.96 -17.43 1.25
CA ARG A 3 -6.92 -18.27 1.84
C ARG A 3 -5.74 -18.27 0.86
N ALA A 4 -4.54 -17.96 1.35
CA ALA A 4 -3.32 -18.12 0.57
C ALA A 4 -3.06 -19.61 0.35
N VAL A 5 -3.13 -20.07 -0.90
CA VAL A 5 -2.58 -21.35 -1.33
C VAL A 5 -1.12 -21.11 -1.73
N GLY A 6 -0.23 -22.02 -1.36
CA GLY A 6 1.22 -21.88 -1.44
C GLY A 6 1.77 -21.43 -2.81
N ALA A 7 3.01 -20.91 -2.76
CA ALA A 7 3.78 -20.32 -3.86
C ALA A 7 3.25 -18.96 -4.38
N THR A 8 3.41 -17.92 -3.56
CA THR A 8 3.66 -16.52 -3.96
C THR A 8 2.86 -15.97 -5.15
N TYR A 9 1.52 -16.07 -5.10
CA TYR A 9 0.65 -15.15 -5.85
C TYR A 9 0.74 -13.77 -5.20
N GLY A 10 1.85 -13.07 -5.44
CA GLY A 10 2.01 -11.68 -5.06
C GLY A 10 0.92 -10.85 -5.75
N ILE A 11 0.25 -9.99 -4.98
CA ILE A 11 -0.69 -9.02 -5.55
C ILE A 11 0.09 -8.19 -6.57
N VAL A 12 -0.38 -8.18 -7.82
CA VAL A 12 0.17 -7.32 -8.87
C VAL A 12 -0.77 -6.14 -9.04
N THR A 13 -0.21 -4.95 -8.91
CA THR A 13 -0.90 -3.68 -9.14
C THR A 13 -0.10 -2.84 -10.12
N SER A 14 -0.64 -1.72 -10.56
CA SER A 14 0.07 -0.76 -11.42
C SER A 14 0.25 0.55 -10.67
N PHE A 15 1.43 1.15 -10.77
CA PHE A 15 1.68 2.50 -10.26
C PHE A 15 2.53 3.25 -11.27
N ARG A 16 2.01 4.40 -11.74
CA ARG A 16 2.68 5.22 -12.76
C ARG A 16 3.04 4.38 -14.00
N GLN A 17 2.06 3.63 -14.50
CA GLN A 17 2.16 2.80 -15.70
C GLN A 17 3.17 1.65 -15.59
N LYS A 18 3.56 1.27 -14.37
CA LYS A 18 4.48 0.15 -14.13
C LYS A 18 3.82 -0.87 -13.24
N SER A 19 3.88 -2.13 -13.66
CA SER A 19 3.50 -3.25 -12.81
C SER A 19 4.37 -3.29 -11.55
N VAL A 20 3.74 -3.41 -10.39
CA VAL A 20 4.35 -3.56 -9.07
C VAL A 20 3.77 -4.82 -8.45
N LYS A 21 4.62 -5.82 -8.21
CA LYS A 21 4.27 -7.04 -7.51
C LYS A 21 4.66 -6.93 -6.04
N PHE A 22 3.73 -7.21 -5.14
CA PHE A 22 4.01 -7.32 -3.72
C PHE A 22 4.62 -8.69 -3.43
N ILE A 23 5.77 -8.69 -2.74
CA ILE A 23 6.56 -9.90 -2.50
C ILE A 23 6.39 -10.37 -1.06
N ASP A 24 6.51 -9.45 -0.11
CA ASP A 24 6.39 -9.73 1.31
C ASP A 24 5.28 -8.86 1.90
N MET A 25 4.24 -9.52 2.41
CA MET A 25 3.00 -8.92 2.88
C MET A 25 2.66 -9.48 4.25
N GLN A 26 2.35 -8.61 5.20
CA GLN A 26 1.96 -8.99 6.54
C GLN A 26 0.72 -8.22 6.98
N ARG A 27 -0.11 -8.89 7.79
CA ARG A 27 -1.20 -8.24 8.50
C ARG A 27 -0.61 -7.53 9.72
N PRO A 28 -0.72 -6.19 9.83
CA PRO A 28 -0.28 -5.46 11.02
C PRO A 28 -1.12 -5.85 12.24
N SER A 29 -0.54 -5.74 13.43
CA SER A 29 -1.29 -5.85 14.68
C SER A 29 -2.23 -4.65 14.86
N THR A 30 -3.25 -4.80 15.70
CA THR A 30 -4.20 -3.73 15.99
C THR A 30 -3.51 -2.49 16.55
N GLU A 31 -2.49 -2.67 17.42
CA GLU A 31 -1.70 -1.58 17.98
C GLU A 31 -0.88 -0.86 16.91
N ALA A 32 -0.29 -1.62 15.98
CA ALA A 32 0.47 -1.07 14.88
C ALA A 32 -0.42 -0.24 13.94
N VAL A 33 -1.64 -0.72 13.66
CA VAL A 33 -2.65 0.03 12.90
C VAL A 33 -3.00 1.33 13.62
N ALA A 34 -3.38 1.27 14.90
CA ALA A 34 -3.75 2.48 15.65
C ALA A 34 -2.61 3.50 15.71
N ALA A 35 -1.37 3.05 15.91
CA ALA A 35 -0.20 3.92 15.90
C ALA A 35 0.04 4.56 14.53
N PHE A 36 -0.14 3.81 13.45
CA PHE A 36 -0.02 4.30 12.08
C PHE A 36 -1.12 5.31 11.74
N GLU A 37 -2.39 4.99 12.03
CA GLU A 37 -3.52 5.87 11.78
C GLU A 37 -3.40 7.18 12.55
N LYS A 38 -2.93 7.13 13.80
CA LYS A 38 -2.61 8.34 14.57
C LYS A 38 -1.56 9.20 13.86
N ARG A 39 -0.47 8.60 13.36
CA ARG A 39 0.56 9.34 12.60
C ARG A 39 -0.01 9.91 11.30
N LEU A 40 -0.79 9.12 10.58
CA LEU A 40 -1.38 9.53 9.31
C LEU A 40 -2.35 10.70 9.51
N ASN A 41 -3.23 10.63 10.50
CA ASN A 41 -4.19 11.70 10.82
C ASN A 41 -3.49 13.01 11.21
N LEU A 42 -2.37 12.94 11.97
CA LEU A 42 -1.56 14.13 12.28
C LEU A 42 -0.95 14.80 11.04
N MET A 43 -0.82 14.08 9.92
CA MET A 43 -0.28 14.62 8.67
C MET A 43 -1.38 15.15 7.73
N HIS A 44 -2.65 14.86 8.03
CA HIS A 44 -3.82 15.21 7.22
C HIS A 44 -4.90 15.89 8.07
N GLU A 45 -4.51 16.80 8.97
CA GLU A 45 -5.41 17.45 9.95
C GLU A 45 -6.65 18.13 9.32
N ASP A 46 -6.55 18.60 8.07
CA ASP A 46 -7.66 19.22 7.31
C ASP A 46 -8.65 18.22 6.68
N SER A 47 -8.40 16.92 6.77
CA SER A 47 -9.33 15.88 6.30
C SER A 47 -9.07 14.55 7.00
N PRO A 48 -9.88 14.18 8.01
CA PRO A 48 -9.79 12.87 8.59
C PRO A 48 -10.08 11.83 7.51
N LEU A 49 -9.04 11.08 7.12
CA LEU A 49 -9.12 10.06 6.08
C LEU A 49 -10.13 8.95 6.43
N MET A 50 -10.40 8.79 7.73
CA MET A 50 -11.37 7.87 8.31
C MET A 50 -12.82 8.42 8.31
N ALA A 51 -13.02 9.71 8.06
CA ALA A 51 -14.36 10.32 8.04
C ALA A 51 -15.06 10.20 6.68
N ARG A 52 -14.37 9.72 5.64
CA ARG A 52 -14.99 9.40 4.35
C ARG A 52 -15.45 7.96 4.42
N GLU A 53 -16.75 7.76 4.67
CA GLU A 53 -17.39 6.44 4.56
C GLU A 53 -16.98 5.77 3.25
N GLY A 54 -16.44 4.55 3.34
CA GLY A 54 -15.93 3.82 2.17
C GLY A 54 -14.47 4.14 1.83
N GLY A 55 -13.58 3.97 2.82
CA GLY A 55 -12.13 4.07 2.70
C GLY A 55 -11.64 3.72 1.30
N GLU A 56 -11.26 4.76 0.56
CA GLU A 56 -10.96 4.67 -0.86
C GLU A 56 -9.94 3.54 -1.12
N ARG A 57 -10.45 2.49 -1.78
CA ARG A 57 -9.76 1.23 -2.03
C ARG A 57 -8.53 1.46 -2.89
N GLY A 58 -7.47 0.66 -2.66
CA GLY A 58 -6.26 0.74 -3.47
C GLY A 58 -5.41 2.00 -3.21
N ARG A 59 -5.62 2.65 -2.06
CA ARG A 59 -4.73 3.68 -1.54
C ARG A 59 -3.53 3.04 -0.87
N PHE A 60 -2.41 3.73 -0.93
CA PHE A 60 -1.24 3.36 -0.16
C PHE A 60 -0.40 4.58 0.22
N CYS A 61 0.44 4.42 1.23
CA CYS A 61 1.51 5.37 1.53
C CYS A 61 2.75 4.66 2.07
N TYR A 62 3.89 5.31 1.96
CA TYR A 62 5.11 4.88 2.65
C TYR A 62 5.13 5.43 4.08
N ASP A 63 5.46 4.60 5.07
CA ASP A 63 5.65 5.02 6.46
C ASP A 63 7.11 4.79 6.86
N LYS A 64 7.85 5.89 7.03
CA LYS A 64 9.27 5.86 7.38
C LYS A 64 9.59 5.12 8.70
N PRO A 65 8.80 5.26 9.79
CA PRO A 65 9.00 4.48 11.01
C PRO A 65 8.98 2.96 10.81
N THR A 66 8.02 2.45 10.04
CA THR A 66 7.90 1.01 9.76
C THR A 66 8.70 0.55 8.55
N LYS A 67 9.26 1.47 7.76
CA LYS A 67 9.96 1.22 6.50
C LYS A 67 9.14 0.34 5.55
N ALA A 68 7.84 0.54 5.52
CA ALA A 68 6.89 -0.29 4.79
C ALA A 68 5.87 0.56 4.01
N LEU A 69 5.28 -0.03 2.99
CA LEU A 69 4.09 0.50 2.34
C LEU A 69 2.86 0.01 3.10
N TRP A 70 2.02 0.95 3.54
CA TRP A 70 0.71 0.68 4.09
C TRP A 70 -0.31 0.76 2.97
N VAL A 71 -0.98 -0.35 2.66
CA VAL A 71 -1.93 -0.47 1.55
C VAL A 71 -3.32 -0.77 2.12
N THR A 72 -4.35 -0.05 1.65
CA THR A 72 -5.74 -0.36 1.99
C THR A 72 -6.24 -1.54 1.16
N ALA A 73 -6.68 -2.59 1.84
CA ALA A 73 -7.39 -3.70 1.24
C ALA A 73 -8.86 -3.35 0.97
N ILE A 74 -9.56 -4.21 0.22
CA ILE A 74 -10.95 -3.98 -0.22
C ILE A 74 -11.95 -3.88 0.94
N ASP A 75 -11.63 -4.50 2.07
CA ASP A 75 -12.39 -4.50 3.32
C ASP A 75 -12.02 -3.32 4.24
N GLY A 76 -11.18 -2.40 3.76
CA GLY A 76 -10.69 -1.25 4.53
C GLY A 76 -9.58 -1.59 5.51
N GLN A 77 -9.12 -2.84 5.58
CA GLN A 77 -8.00 -3.21 6.46
C GLN A 77 -6.67 -2.80 5.85
N TRP A 78 -5.72 -2.41 6.70
CA TRP A 78 -4.35 -2.13 6.28
C TRP A 78 -3.55 -3.42 6.11
N VAL A 79 -2.73 -3.46 5.06
CA VAL A 79 -1.71 -4.47 4.81
C VAL A 79 -0.36 -3.79 4.72
N LEU A 80 0.63 -4.38 5.38
CA LEU A 80 2.02 -3.94 5.33
C LEU A 80 2.75 -4.67 4.22
N VAL A 81 3.40 -3.93 3.32
CA VAL A 81 4.26 -4.48 2.27
C VAL A 81 5.68 -3.98 2.47
N THR A 82 6.62 -4.89 2.69
CA THR A 82 8.02 -4.59 3.00
C THR A 82 8.95 -4.80 1.80
N ARG A 83 8.54 -5.63 0.83
CA ARG A 83 9.28 -5.90 -0.40
C ARG A 83 8.38 -5.91 -1.62
N VAL A 84 8.87 -5.32 -2.71
CA VAL A 84 8.14 -5.19 -3.97
C VAL A 84 9.06 -5.48 -5.16
N GLN A 85 8.47 -5.85 -6.29
CA GLN A 85 9.16 -6.03 -7.56
C GLN A 85 8.49 -5.16 -8.62
N VAL A 86 9.24 -4.28 -9.28
CA VAL A 86 8.70 -3.36 -10.30
C VAL A 86 9.06 -3.85 -11.70
N ALA A 87 8.08 -4.10 -12.56
CA ALA A 87 8.23 -4.48 -13.96
C ALA A 87 9.27 -5.59 -14.20
N SER A 88 9.18 -6.67 -13.41
CA SER A 88 10.08 -7.83 -13.44
C SER A 88 11.57 -7.53 -13.17
N ARG A 89 11.89 -6.36 -12.60
CA ARG A 89 13.25 -6.02 -12.14
C ARG A 89 13.61 -6.74 -10.84
N THR A 90 14.78 -6.44 -10.28
CA THR A 90 15.19 -6.92 -8.96
C THR A 90 14.16 -6.54 -7.88
N ILE A 91 13.93 -7.47 -6.94
CA ILE A 91 13.13 -7.22 -5.74
C ILE A 91 13.82 -6.13 -4.92
N ARG A 92 13.04 -5.18 -4.42
CA ARG A 92 13.50 -4.07 -3.59
C ARG A 92 12.70 -3.99 -2.31
N THR A 93 13.29 -3.38 -1.30
CA THR A 93 12.59 -2.96 -0.09
C THR A 93 11.58 -1.86 -0.38
N ALA A 94 10.59 -1.71 0.49
CA ALA A 94 9.62 -0.62 0.42
C ALA A 94 10.29 0.77 0.49
N ALA A 95 11.39 0.90 1.25
CA ALA A 95 12.17 2.14 1.33
C ALA A 95 12.84 2.48 -0.01
N GLU A 96 13.55 1.53 -0.63
CA GLU A 96 14.17 1.72 -1.95
C GLU A 96 13.13 2.00 -3.05
N PHE A 97 11.95 1.37 -2.95
CA PHE A 97 10.82 1.68 -3.82
C PHE A 97 10.33 3.13 -3.60
N ALA A 98 10.13 3.54 -2.35
CA ALA A 98 9.70 4.88 -2.01
C ALA A 98 10.68 5.94 -2.54
N ASP A 99 11.98 5.73 -2.34
CA ASP A 99 13.02 6.62 -2.85
C ASP A 99 13.01 6.67 -4.39
N GLY A 100 12.96 5.50 -5.04
CA GLY A 100 12.93 5.39 -6.50
C GLY A 100 11.67 5.99 -7.14
N GLN A 101 10.56 6.06 -6.41
CA GLN A 101 9.32 6.69 -6.83
C GLN A 101 9.13 8.11 -6.27
N ARG A 102 10.09 8.62 -5.48
CA ARG A 102 9.99 9.92 -4.80
C ARG A 102 8.73 10.05 -3.92
N LEU A 103 8.35 8.97 -3.24
CA LEU A 103 7.23 8.99 -2.30
C LEU A 103 7.65 9.74 -1.03
N ARG A 104 6.78 10.61 -0.52
CA ARG A 104 6.97 11.21 0.80
C ARG A 104 6.31 10.33 1.86
N SER A 105 6.92 10.26 3.03
CA SER A 105 6.34 9.52 4.16
C SER A 105 4.96 10.10 4.51
N GLY A 106 3.96 9.24 4.70
CA GLY A 106 2.58 9.62 5.03
C GLY A 106 1.79 10.28 3.90
N GLN A 107 2.41 10.56 2.75
CA GLN A 107 1.69 11.02 1.56
C GLN A 107 0.92 9.85 0.95
N LEU A 108 -0.37 10.06 0.75
CA LEU A 108 -1.24 9.07 0.12
C LEU A 108 -1.14 9.11 -1.39
N PHE A 109 -1.16 7.92 -1.97
CA PHE A 109 -1.18 7.66 -3.40
C PHE A 109 -2.24 6.61 -3.69
N HIS A 110 -2.67 6.56 -4.94
CA HIS A 110 -3.51 5.49 -5.45
C HIS A 110 -2.71 4.67 -6.44
N PHE A 111 -2.98 3.37 -6.47
CA PHE A 111 -2.59 2.56 -7.60
C PHE A 111 -3.41 2.95 -8.84
N ASP A 112 -2.83 2.76 -10.01
CA ASP A 112 -3.52 2.95 -11.27
C ASP A 112 -4.72 1.98 -11.29
N GLN A 113 -5.91 2.51 -11.57
CA GLN A 113 -7.07 1.63 -11.78
C GLN A 113 -6.81 0.78 -13.03
N PRO A 114 -7.20 -0.50 -13.05
CA PRO A 114 -7.32 -1.22 -14.30
C PRO A 114 -8.31 -0.41 -15.17
N ASN A 115 -7.86 0.10 -16.32
CA ASN A 115 -8.78 0.70 -17.27
C ASN A 115 -9.82 -0.37 -17.63
N ASP A 116 -11.10 -0.13 -17.30
CA ASP A 116 -12.25 -0.88 -17.80
C ASP A 116 -12.47 -0.55 -19.31
N HIS A 117 -11.43 -0.71 -20.13
CA HIS A 117 -11.54 -0.67 -21.58
C HIS A 117 -11.13 -2.03 -22.12
N ASP A 118 -12.07 -2.96 -22.08
CA ASP A 118 -12.34 -3.94 -23.14
C ASP A 118 -13.56 -4.78 -22.71
N ASN A 119 -14.75 -4.32 -23.11
CA ASN A 119 -15.83 -5.18 -23.59
C ASN A 119 -16.80 -4.41 -24.47
#